data_AF-A0A6P0SVN3-F1
#
_entry.id   AF-A0A6P0SVN3-F1
#
_cell.length_a   1.000
_cell.length_b   1.000
_cell.length_c   1.000
_cell.angle_alpha   90.00
_cell.angle_beta   90.00
_cell.angle_gamma   90.00
#
_symmetry.space_group_name_H-M   'P 1'
#
loop_
_entity.id
_entity.type
_entity.pdbx_description
1 polymer ?
#
loop_
_entity_poly.entity_id
_entity_poly.type
_entity_poly.pdbx_seq_one_letter_code
_entity_poly.pdbx_strand_id
1 'polypeptide(L)' 'MQSKQSVGLLEIYRQIVEQGEVVAVDSPEEKELLLSGLVVKQQGSLRVNNRIYQSIFDRSWVEEHV' A
#
# COMPACT_ATOMS: atom_id res chain seq x y z
N MET A 1 -12.57 3.37 -18.61
CA MET A 1 -13.21 2.64 -17.50
C MET A 1 -12.16 2.51 -16.41
N GLN A 2 -12.06 3.52 -15.55
CA GLN A 2 -11.09 3.54 -14.45
C GLN A 2 -11.55 2.48 -13.44
N SER A 3 -10.80 1.38 -13.35
CA SER A 3 -11.15 0.20 -12.57
C SER A 3 -11.34 0.59 -11.10
N LYS A 4 -12.56 0.39 -10.56
CA LYS A 4 -12.87 0.56 -9.12
C LYS A 4 -11.88 -0.14 -8.18
N GLN A 5 -11.17 -1.15 -8.67
CA GLN A 5 -10.15 -1.91 -7.93
C GLN A 5 -8.90 -1.08 -7.63
N SER A 6 -8.53 -0.14 -8.51
CA SER A 6 -7.32 0.69 -8.36
C SER A 6 -7.43 1.68 -7.20
N VAL A 7 -8.64 2.14 -6.87
CA VAL A 7 -8.90 3.07 -5.76
C VAL A 7 -8.71 2.38 -4.41
N GLY A 8 -9.21 1.15 -4.25
CA GLY A 8 -9.06 0.40 -2.99
C GLY A 8 -7.60 0.04 -2.68
N LEU A 9 -6.82 -0.30 -3.71
CA LEU A 9 -5.40 -0.59 -3.59
C LEU A 9 -4.60 0.63 -3.10
N LEU A 10 -4.84 1.80 -3.71
CA LEU A 10 -4.19 3.06 -3.36
C LEU A 10 -4.57 3.53 -1.96
N GLU A 11 -5.81 3.31 -1.54
CA GLU A 11 -6.27 3.68 -0.20
C GLU A 11 -5.62 2.84 0.90
N ILE A 12 -5.45 1.53 0.69
CA ILE A 12 -4.69 0.67 1.62
C ILE A 12 -3.22 1.09 1.66
N TYR A 13 -2.62 1.38 0.49
CA TYR A 13 -1.25 1.85 0.45
C TYR A 13 -1.06 3.19 1.20
N ARG A 14 -2.00 4.14 1.04
CA ARG A 14 -2.03 5.40 1.78
C ARG A 14 -2.00 5.16 3.29
N GLN A 15 -2.85 4.26 3.79
CA GLN A 15 -2.90 3.94 5.21
C GLN A 15 -1.57 3.37 5.72
N ILE A 16 -0.90 2.52 4.93
CA ILE A 16 0.42 1.97 5.28
C ILE A 16 1.49 3.07 5.33
N VAL A 17 1.47 4.02 4.39
CA VAL A 17 2.41 5.15 4.36
C VAL A 17 2.15 6.12 5.52
N GLU A 18 0.89 6.40 5.87
CA GLU A 18 0.51 7.31 6.95
C GLU A 18 0.73 6.71 8.35
N GLN A 19 0.36 5.44 8.54
CA GLN A 19 0.44 4.76 9.85
C GLN A 19 1.77 4.03 10.04
N GLY A 20 2.57 3.85 8.98
CA GLY A 20 3.82 3.10 8.95
C GLY A 20 3.64 1.58 8.94
N GLU A 21 2.52 1.08 9.47
CA GLU A 21 2.08 -0.30 9.34
C GLU A 21 0.56 -0.40 9.48
N VAL A 22 -0.05 -1.39 8.84
CA VAL A 22 -1.50 -1.68 8.95
C VAL A 22 -1.67 -3.16 9.24
N VAL A 23 -2.64 -3.55 10.08
CA VAL A 23 -2.93 -4.96 10.34
C VAL A 23 -3.41 -5.62 9.04
N ALA A 24 -2.78 -6.73 8.65
CA ALA A 24 -3.17 -7.45 7.45
C ALA A 24 -4.50 -8.18 7.67
N VAL A 25 -5.46 -7.94 6.79
CA VAL A 25 -6.79 -8.59 6.78
C VAL A 25 -6.94 -9.62 5.66
N ASP A 26 -5.86 -9.90 4.92
CA ASP A 26 -5.76 -10.86 3.82
C ASP A 26 -6.74 -10.59 2.66
N SER A 27 -7.04 -9.31 2.42
CA SER A 27 -7.91 -8.88 1.32
C SER A 27 -7.25 -9.12 -0.05
N PRO A 28 -8.04 -9.18 -1.14
CA PRO A 28 -7.50 -9.26 -2.50
C PRO A 28 -6.51 -8.14 -2.84
N GLU A 29 -6.79 -6.92 -2.40
CA GLU A 29 -5.95 -5.74 -2.60
C GLU A 29 -4.63 -5.86 -1.85
N GLU A 30 -4.64 -6.37 -0.62
CA GLU A 30 -3.40 -6.65 0.12
C GLU A 30 -2.53 -7.67 -0.60
N LYS A 31 -3.14 -8.73 -1.15
CA LYS A 31 -2.42 -9.74 -1.93
C LYS A 31 -1.79 -9.12 -3.17
N GLU A 32 -2.49 -8.22 -3.85
CA GLU A 32 -1.96 -7.52 -5.02
C GLU A 32 -0.78 -6.59 -4.63
N LEU A 33 -0.87 -5.87 -3.51
CA LEU A 33 0.25 -5.09 -2.97
C LEU A 33 1.45 -5.97 -2.59
N LEU A 34 1.22 -7.13 -1.99
CA LEU A 34 2.27 -8.10 -1.67
C LEU A 34 2.93 -8.67 -2.93
N LEU A 35 2.14 -9.02 -3.94
CA LEU A 35 2.62 -9.52 -5.23
C LEU A 35 3.40 -8.47 -6.02
N SER A 36 3.05 -7.19 -5.86
CA SER A 36 3.81 -6.07 -6.44
C SER A 36 5.17 -5.84 -5.76
N GLY A 37 5.37 -6.40 -4.56
CA GLY A 37 6.59 -6.19 -3.76
C GLY A 37 6.71 -4.81 -3.12
N LEU A 38 5.70 -3.93 -3.28
CA LEU A 38 5.64 -2.61 -2.64
C LEU A 38 5.55 -2.73 -1.11
N VAL A 39 4.82 -3.73 -0.63
CA VAL A 39 4.63 -3.99 0.80
C VAL A 39 5.01 -5.43 1.15
N VAL A 40 5.22 -5.67 2.44
CA VAL A 40 5.55 -6.98 3.02
C VAL A 40 4.65 -7.18 4.23
N LYS A 41 4.21 -8.43 4.42
CA LYS A 41 3.53 -8.87 5.64
C LYS A 41 4.58 -9.34 6.65
N GLN A 42 4.74 -8.60 7.74
CA GLN A 42 5.61 -8.92 8.88
C GLN A 42 4.81 -8.92 10.16
N GLN A 43 4.90 -10.01 10.93
CA GLN A 43 4.23 -10.15 12.24
C GLN A 43 2.72 -9.90 12.22
N GLY A 44 2.06 -10.16 11.09
CA GLY A 44 0.61 -9.92 10.94
C GLY A 44 0.25 -8.50 10.45
N SER A 45 1.23 -7.64 10.20
CA SER A 45 1.02 -6.28 9.67
C SER A 45 1.69 -6.10 8.31
N LEU A 46 1.10 -5.27 7.46
CA LEU A 46 1.65 -4.80 6.20
C LEU A 46 2.52 -3.56 6.43
N ARG A 47 3.71 -3.56 5.83
CA ARG A 47 4.67 -2.45 5.87
C ARG A 47 5.29 -2.25 4.51
N VAL A 48 5.74 -1.03 4.19
CA VAL A 48 6.46 -0.77 2.94
C VAL A 48 7.78 -1.56 2.93
N ASN A 49 8.02 -2.32 1.86
CA ASN A 49 9.16 -3.24 1.76
C ASN A 49 10.50 -2.53 1.60
N ASN A 50 10.51 -1.49 0.77
CA ASN A 50 11.73 -0.82 0.34
C ASN A 50 11.61 0.69 0.59
N ARG A 51 12.59 1.24 1.30
CA ARG A 51 12.67 2.67 1.59
C ARG A 51 12.75 3.52 0.32
N ILE A 52 13.29 2.97 -0.78
CA ILE A 52 13.29 3.65 -2.08
C ILE A 52 11.86 3.85 -2.57
N TYR A 53 11.01 2.82 -2.49
CA TYR A 53 9.58 2.97 -2.84
C TYR A 53 8.87 3.94 -1.92
N GLN A 54 9.18 3.94 -0.63
CA GLN A 54 8.63 4.94 0.30
C GLN A 54 9.02 6.38 -0.06
N SER A 55 10.20 6.59 -0.67
CA SER A 55 10.65 7.92 -1.09
C SER A 55 10.07 8.36 -2.44
N ILE A 56 9.62 7.43 -3.29
CA ILE A 56 9.02 7.73 -4.59
C ILE A 56 7.50 7.82 -4.48
N PHE A 57 6.89 6.87 -3.77
CA PHE A 57 5.48 6.80 -3.46
C PHE A 57 5.25 7.30 -2.03
N ASP A 58 5.79 8.47 -1.73
CA ASP A 58 5.61 9.10 -0.45
C ASP A 58 4.18 9.62 -0.31
N ARG A 59 3.88 10.20 0.87
CA ARG A 59 2.57 10.77 1.15
C ARG A 59 2.14 11.80 0.11
N SER A 60 3.07 12.63 -0.38
CA SER A 60 2.76 13.67 -1.36
C SER A 60 2.37 13.09 -2.71
N TRP A 61 3.08 12.04 -3.16
CA TRP A 61 2.72 11.32 -4.38
C TRP A 61 1.34 10.65 -4.26
N VAL A 62 1.06 10.03 -3.10
CA VAL A 62 -0.23 9.37 -2.85
C VAL A 62 -1.37 10.39 -2.80
N GLU A 63 -1.18 11.56 -2.18
CA GLU A 63 -2.19 12.63 -2.15
C GLU A 63 -2.47 13.23 -3.55
N GLU A 64 -1.51 13.19 -4.46
CA GLU A 64 -1.69 13.67 -5.85
C GLU A 64 -2.45 12.67 -6.74
N HIS A 65 -2.40 11.37 -6.43
CA HIS A 65 -2.92 10.30 -7.29
C HIS A 65 -4.16 9.56 -6.74
N VAL A 66 -4.67 9.96 -5.57
CA VAL A 66 -5.89 9.41 -4.95
C VAL A 66 -7.16 10.02 -5.53
#